data_AF-A0A1N6JSZ1-F1
#
_entry.id   AF-A0A1N6JSZ1-F1
#
_cell.length_a   1.000
_cell.length_b   1.000
_cell.length_c   1.000
_cell.angle_alpha   90.00
_cell.angle_beta   90.00
_cell.angle_gamma   90.00
#
_symmetry.space_group_name_H-M   'P 1'
#
loop_
_entity.id
_entity.type
_entity.pdbx_description
1 polymer ?
#
loop_
_entity_poly.entity_id
_entity_poly.type
_entity_poly.pdbx_seq_one_letter_code
_entity_poly.pdbx_strand_id
1 'polypeptide(L)'
;MDEKDAYRQKIQARLDQWRAEIDKLQAKAVEAGADARVEYDKQIEKLRARQAEAQDRLDELDSSRGEAWKDLKSGIEKAWNELESAVKSAANRFS
;
A
#
# COMPACT_ATOMS: atom_id res chain seq x y z
N MET A 1 10.02 21.15 -9.97
CA MET A 1 9.53 20.07 -9.10
C MET A 1 10.22 20.25 -7.77
N ASP A 2 9.47 20.48 -6.70
CA ASP A 2 10.07 20.59 -5.36
C ASP A 2 10.26 19.20 -4.73
N GLU A 3 10.91 19.16 -3.56
CA GLU A 3 11.20 17.90 -2.86
C GLU A 3 9.93 17.13 -2.47
N LYS A 4 8.87 17.87 -2.11
CA LYS A 4 7.57 17.30 -1.72
C LYS A 4 6.90 16.64 -2.92
N ASP A 5 6.87 17.30 -4.07
CA ASP A 5 6.32 16.75 -5.31
C ASP A 5 7.04 15.46 -5.71
N ALA A 6 8.38 15.46 -5.64
CA ALA A 6 9.19 14.30 -6.02
C ALA A 6 8.93 13.12 -5.09
N TYR A 7 8.84 13.40 -3.78
CA TYR A 7 8.45 12.40 -2.80
C TYR A 7 7.04 11.88 -3.05
N ARG A 8 6.06 12.77 -3.30
CA ARG A 8 4.67 12.38 -3.58
C ARG A 8 4.57 11.46 -4.77
N GLN A 9 5.19 11.82 -5.91
CA GLN A 9 5.15 10.99 -7.12
C GLN A 9 5.77 9.61 -6.89
N LYS A 10 6.88 9.54 -6.16
CA LYS A 10 7.51 8.26 -5.79
C LYS A 10 6.56 7.38 -4.97
N ILE A 11 5.90 7.94 -3.96
CA ILE A 11 4.97 7.21 -3.10
C ILE A 11 3.74 6.77 -3.90
N GLN A 12 3.14 7.68 -4.69
CA GLN A 12 1.99 7.36 -5.54
C GLN A 12 2.29 6.21 -6.51
N ALA A 13 3.43 6.26 -7.22
CA ALA A 13 3.79 5.22 -8.18
C ALA A 13 3.92 3.84 -7.54
N ARG A 14 4.44 3.79 -6.31
CA ARG A 14 4.52 2.54 -5.59
C ARG A 14 3.16 2.09 -5.01
N LEU A 15 2.24 3.01 -4.69
CA LEU A 15 0.88 2.64 -4.26
C LEU A 15 0.13 1.97 -5.40
N ASP A 16 0.28 2.52 -6.60
CA ASP A 16 -0.27 1.93 -7.81
C ASP A 16 0.32 0.56 -8.10
N GLN A 17 1.63 0.38 -7.88
CA GLN A 17 2.27 -0.95 -7.98
C GLN A 17 1.63 -1.95 -7.00
N TRP A 18 1.49 -1.59 -5.73
CA TRP A 18 0.90 -2.49 -4.73
C TRP A 18 -0.58 -2.76 -5.00
N ARG A 19 -1.33 -1.79 -5.51
CA ARG A 19 -2.71 -2.02 -5.98
C ARG A 19 -2.74 -3.17 -6.98
N ALA A 20 -1.87 -3.10 -7.99
CA ALA A 20 -1.79 -4.12 -9.02
C ALA A 20 -1.36 -5.49 -8.46
N GLU A 21 -0.42 -5.51 -7.50
CA GLU A 21 0.00 -6.75 -6.82
C GLU A 21 -1.14 -7.35 -5.98
N ILE A 22 -1.87 -6.54 -5.23
CA ILE A 22 -3.03 -6.96 -4.42
C ILE A 22 -4.14 -7.50 -5.33
N ASP A 23 -4.44 -6.83 -6.45
CA ASP A 23 -5.43 -7.31 -7.42
C ASP A 23 -5.01 -8.65 -8.04
N LYS A 24 -3.72 -8.85 -8.31
CA LYS A 24 -3.18 -10.14 -8.76
C LYS A 24 -3.33 -11.23 -7.71
N LEU A 25 -3.11 -10.92 -6.43
CA LEU A 25 -3.33 -11.86 -5.32
C LEU A 25 -4.81 -12.24 -5.20
N GLN A 26 -5.73 -11.28 -5.41
CA GLN A 26 -7.16 -11.54 -5.42
C GLN A 26 -7.57 -12.47 -6.55
N ALA A 27 -7.03 -12.29 -7.76
CA ALA A 27 -7.30 -13.20 -8.87
C ALA A 27 -6.85 -14.64 -8.52
N LYS A 28 -5.63 -14.80 -7.98
CA LYS A 28 -5.12 -16.10 -7.52
C LYS A 28 -5.98 -16.72 -6.41
N ALA A 29 -6.47 -15.91 -5.47
CA ALA A 29 -7.34 -16.38 -4.39
C ALA A 29 -8.64 -17.00 -4.92
N VAL A 30 -9.21 -16.40 -5.96
CA VAL A 30 -10.43 -16.89 -6.62
C VAL A 30 -10.16 -18.22 -7.32
N GLU A 31 -8.97 -18.42 -7.90
CA GLU A 31 -8.57 -19.68 -8.55
C GLU A 31 -8.28 -20.82 -7.56
N ALA A 32 -7.81 -20.51 -6.34
CA ALA A 32 -7.33 -21.49 -5.36
C ALA A 32 -8.43 -22.35 -4.68
N GLY A 33 -9.71 -22.12 -4.97
CA GLY A 33 -10.83 -22.88 -4.41
C GLY A 33 -11.35 -22.35 -3.06
N ALA A 34 -12.51 -22.84 -2.62
CA ALA A 34 -13.32 -22.23 -1.56
C ALA A 34 -12.64 -22.13 -0.18
N ASP A 35 -11.91 -23.16 0.24
CA ASP A 35 -11.29 -23.19 1.58
C ASP A 35 -10.07 -22.26 1.68
N ALA A 36 -9.26 -22.19 0.62
CA ALA A 36 -8.11 -21.28 0.58
C ALA A 36 -8.55 -19.83 0.41
N ARG A 37 -9.66 -19.60 -0.31
CA ARG A 37 -10.21 -18.27 -0.58
C ARG A 37 -10.55 -17.49 0.68
N VAL A 38 -11.12 -18.11 1.72
CA VAL A 38 -11.50 -17.38 2.95
C VAL A 38 -10.29 -16.77 3.66
N GLU A 39 -9.18 -17.50 3.75
CA GLU A 39 -7.95 -17.01 4.38
C GLU A 39 -7.27 -15.96 3.49
N TYR A 40 -7.29 -16.15 2.18
CA TYR A 40 -6.74 -15.21 1.23
C TYR A 40 -7.52 -13.89 1.18
N ASP A 41 -8.85 -13.94 1.15
CA ASP A 41 -9.71 -12.75 1.15
C ASP A 41 -9.45 -11.91 2.40
N LYS A 42 -9.31 -12.54 3.59
CA LYS A 42 -8.92 -11.82 4.83
C LYS A 42 -7.56 -11.13 4.74
N GLN A 43 -6.57 -11.78 4.13
CA GLN A 43 -5.25 -11.16 3.95
C GLN A 43 -5.32 -10.02 2.94
N ILE A 44 -6.05 -10.18 1.84
CA ILE A 44 -6.23 -9.16 0.82
C ILE A 44 -6.98 -7.95 1.36
N GLU A 45 -8.02 -8.14 2.17
CA GLU A 45 -8.73 -7.04 2.83
C GLU A 45 -7.78 -6.23 3.73
N LYS A 46 -6.91 -6.90 4.50
CA LYS A 46 -5.89 -6.21 5.31
C LYS A 46 -4.92 -5.41 4.45
N LEU A 47 -4.51 -5.94 3.29
CA LEU A 47 -3.63 -5.22 2.36
C LEU A 47 -4.34 -4.00 1.75
N ARG A 48 -5.61 -4.14 1.33
CA ARG A 48 -6.42 -3.03 0.81
C ARG A 48 -6.62 -1.93 1.85
N ALA A 49 -6.89 -2.31 3.11
CA ALA A 49 -7.03 -1.34 4.20
C ALA A 49 -5.74 -0.54 4.43
N ARG A 50 -4.59 -1.22 4.46
CA ARG A 50 -3.27 -0.56 4.58
C ARG A 50 -2.95 0.32 3.38
N GLN A 51 -3.32 -0.11 2.17
CA GLN A 51 -3.16 0.69 0.95
C GLN A 51 -4.00 1.96 1.00
N ALA A 52 -5.26 1.86 1.46
CA ALA A 52 -6.14 3.02 1.64
C ALA A 52 -5.57 3.98 2.68
N GLU A 53 -5.12 3.48 3.83
CA GLU A 53 -4.47 4.30 4.86
C GLU A 53 -3.24 5.05 4.31
N ALA A 54 -2.40 4.36 3.52
CA ALA A 54 -1.23 4.99 2.90
C ALA A 54 -1.61 6.05 1.84
N GLN A 55 -2.72 5.88 1.12
CA GLN A 55 -3.26 6.89 0.21
C GLN A 55 -3.78 8.11 0.99
N ASP A 56 -4.53 7.91 2.06
CA ASP A 56 -5.04 9.00 2.90
C ASP A 56 -3.88 9.85 3.46
N ARG A 57 -2.80 9.19 3.92
CA ARG A 57 -1.57 9.87 4.37
C ARG A 57 -0.88 10.66 3.28
N LEU A 58 -0.93 10.19 2.03
CA LEU A 58 -0.37 10.90 0.90
C LEU A 58 -1.19 12.16 0.57
N ASP A 59 -2.51 12.08 0.71
CA ASP A 59 -3.43 13.20 0.50
C ASP A 59 -3.29 14.26 1.64
N GLU A 60 -3.05 13.81 2.87
CA GLU A 60 -2.65 14.69 3.99
C GLU A 60 -1.34 15.44 3.70
N LEU A 61 -0.31 14.73 3.20
CA LEU A 61 0.94 15.35 2.79
C LEU A 61 0.72 16.39 1.69
N ASP A 62 -0.18 16.11 0.77
CA ASP A 62 -0.48 17.03 -0.32
C ASP A 62 -1.13 18.33 0.14
N SER A 63 -2.00 18.22 1.14
CA SER A 63 -2.66 19.36 1.79
C SER A 63 -1.73 20.16 2.71
N SER A 64 -0.59 19.58 3.12
CA SER A 64 0.38 20.23 4.00
C SER A 64 1.19 21.34 3.30
N ARG A 65 1.60 22.36 4.08
CA ARG A 65 2.32 23.55 3.60
C ARG A 65 3.64 23.75 4.36
N GLY A 66 4.57 24.47 3.74
CA GLY A 66 5.85 24.83 4.37
C GLY A 66 6.67 23.59 4.71
N GLU A 67 7.21 23.52 5.92
CA GLU A 67 8.05 22.40 6.38
C GLU A 67 7.25 21.24 6.99
N ALA A 68 5.94 21.40 7.21
CA ALA A 68 5.09 20.41 7.87
C ALA A 68 5.05 19.04 7.14
N TRP A 69 5.30 19.03 5.83
CA TRP A 69 5.35 17.78 5.06
C TRP A 69 6.54 16.89 5.49
N LYS A 70 7.63 17.48 6.02
CA LYS A 70 8.81 16.72 6.48
C LYS A 70 8.50 15.92 7.75
N ASP A 71 7.65 16.46 8.62
CA ASP A 71 7.18 15.76 9.81
C ASP A 71 6.27 14.58 9.42
N LEU A 72 5.37 14.81 8.45
CA LEU A 72 4.47 13.79 7.90
C LEU A 72 5.21 12.67 7.16
N LYS A 73 6.33 13.01 6.50
CA LYS A 73 7.18 12.07 5.74
C LYS A 73 7.55 10.84 6.57
N SER A 74 7.94 11.03 7.84
CA SER A 74 8.35 9.91 8.71
C SER A 74 7.20 8.92 8.98
N GLY A 75 5.99 9.43 9.20
CA GLY A 75 4.78 8.61 9.39
C GLY A 75 4.40 7.85 8.12
N ILE A 76 4.52 8.51 6.96
CA ILE A 76 4.29 7.91 5.65
C ILE A 76 5.31 6.80 5.39
N GLU A 77 6.60 7.04 5.64
CA GLU A 77 7.65 6.03 5.45
C GLU A 77 7.42 4.79 6.32
N LYS A 78 6.91 4.96 7.54
CA LYS A 78 6.56 3.83 8.40
C LYS A 78 5.39 3.03 7.84
N ALA A 79 4.27 3.68 7.52
CA ALA A 79 3.10 3.03 6.93
C ALA A 79 3.46 2.32 5.61
N TRP A 80 4.35 2.95 4.83
CA TRP A 80 4.92 2.42 3.61
C TRP A 80 5.63 1.09 3.86
N ASN A 81 6.64 1.08 4.73
CA ASN A 81 7.44 -0.11 4.98
C ASN A 81 6.61 -1.27 5.53
N GLU A 82 5.57 -0.98 6.32
CA GLU A 82 4.64 -1.99 6.81
C GLU A 82 3.79 -2.59 5.68
N LEU A 83 3.25 -1.76 4.77
CA LEU A 83 2.50 -2.24 3.62
C LEU A 83 3.39 -3.05 2.67
N GLU A 84 4.62 -2.61 2.40
CA GLU A 84 5.60 -3.34 1.59
C GLU A 84 5.84 -4.75 2.15
N SER A 85 6.08 -4.83 3.46
CA SER A 85 6.34 -6.09 4.15
C SER A 85 5.12 -7.01 4.11
N ALA A 86 3.92 -6.44 4.24
CA ALA A 86 2.68 -7.20 4.19
C ALA A 86 2.41 -7.75 2.77
N VAL A 87 2.58 -6.94 1.73
CA VAL A 87 2.40 -7.36 0.33
C VAL A 87 3.42 -8.44 -0.03
N LYS A 88 4.70 -8.27 0.31
CA LYS A 88 5.75 -9.30 0.10
C LYS A 88 5.42 -10.60 0.83
N SER A 89 4.96 -10.51 2.07
CA SER A 89 4.59 -11.68 2.87
C SER A 89 3.40 -12.43 2.27
N ALA A 90 2.41 -11.69 1.75
CA ALA A 90 1.30 -12.29 1.03
C ALA A 90 1.79 -12.90 -0.29
N ALA A 91 2.57 -12.18 -1.11
CA ALA A 91 3.10 -12.70 -2.36
C ALA A 91 3.84 -14.06 -2.19
N ASN A 92 4.64 -14.21 -1.14
CA ASN A 92 5.33 -15.47 -0.82
C ASN A 92 4.40 -16.60 -0.33
N ARG A 93 3.23 -16.29 0.23
CA ARG A 93 2.22 -17.31 0.62
C ARG A 93 1.38 -17.78 -0.57
N PHE A 94 1.34 -16.99 -1.63
CA PHE A 94 0.58 -17.24 -2.86
C PHE A 94 1.49 -17.66 -4.04
N SER A 95 2.76 -17.94 -3.78
CA SER A 95 3.74 -18.48 -4.74
C SER A 95 3.78 -19.99 -4.72
#